data_AF-A0A3M0LQF4-F1
#
_entry.id   AF-A0A3M0LQF4-F1
#
_cell.length_a   1.000
_cell.length_b   1.000
_cell.length_c   1.000
_cell.angle_alpha   90.00
_cell.angle_beta   90.00
_cell.angle_gamma   90.00
#
_symmetry.space_group_name_H-M   'P 1'
#
loop_
_entity.id
_entity.type
_entity.pdbx_description
1 polymer ?
#
loop_
_entity_poly.entity_id
_entity_poly.type
_entity_poly.pdbx_seq_one_letter_code
_entity_poly.pdbx_strand_id
1 'polypeptide(L)'
;MVSTYDVIIAGASNAGAMAACAAAEKGAKVLLIDKSGSSQFLFRSFFAALNSNAQQRAGIKVDKAKLMNFLTLFFQDNVDERLLWTWANHADETANWLEDNILKPNGGILRPQEDAYYETIVNTAFNTELAIATPDNGWAHYGEWVLNKAQELGVTIKYNTKLEELVTDDNKAVIGVITSDRASGEKTQYNANKGVIICTGGYGGNVDLMKKWNPLGYKKNVYSDGPRDDGSGILAGLKVGAARDEEPAEIIFDRGAVPVGTKAEDHYEIDFKGPGYFWMGAYPLLKVNLKGERFGNESVPYQFDINAMSKQPGYLEAQIWSEDTMDHLAQFDTQGCSRLGWPGIYNTEENKAEIQRRIDDGMVQKADTIEELAEKLALPKDKLIETVRRYNQMCKQGVDTDFGKEKFRLYPVEHGPYYGVIMGGRLLATLDGLRINSKMEVIDKDGNPIPHLYAAGNASGGFFWGSYPDRVPGLTCSHAQTFGRLAGQFAAEN
;
A
#
# COMPACT_ATOMS: atom_id res chain seq x y z
N MET A 1 3.94 39.69 -1.96
CA MET A 1 3.48 39.55 -3.36
C MET A 1 2.92 38.16 -3.52
N VAL A 2 1.68 38.02 -4.00
CA VAL A 2 1.09 36.70 -4.31
C VAL A 2 1.75 36.18 -5.58
N SER A 3 2.34 34.98 -5.54
CA SER A 3 2.93 34.36 -6.72
C SER A 3 1.88 33.56 -7.49
N THR A 4 1.87 33.70 -8.82
CA THR A 4 0.95 32.99 -9.71
C THR A 4 1.69 31.92 -10.52
N TYR A 5 1.06 30.76 -10.60
CA TYR A 5 1.44 29.58 -11.38
C TYR A 5 0.26 29.16 -12.26
N ASP A 6 0.48 28.30 -13.24
CA ASP A 6 -0.61 27.74 -14.04
C ASP A 6 -1.23 26.56 -13.29
N VAL A 7 -0.39 25.65 -12.80
CA VAL A 7 -0.80 24.47 -12.04
C VAL A 7 -0.06 24.41 -10.70
N ILE A 8 -0.79 24.18 -9.62
CA ILE A 8 -0.23 23.95 -8.29
C ILE A 8 -0.52 22.50 -7.87
N ILE A 9 0.49 21.80 -7.36
CA ILE A 9 0.38 20.38 -7.00
C ILE A 9 0.82 20.21 -5.55
N ALA A 10 0.00 19.55 -4.74
CA ALA A 10 0.28 19.29 -3.33
C ALA A 10 0.64 17.81 -3.09
N GLY A 11 1.88 17.55 -2.65
CA GLY A 11 2.47 16.23 -2.40
C GLY A 11 3.45 15.84 -3.50
N ALA A 12 4.73 15.62 -3.17
CA ALA A 12 5.83 15.45 -4.12
C ALA A 12 6.35 14.00 -4.23
N SER A 13 5.50 13.01 -3.95
CA SER A 13 5.82 11.59 -4.13
C SER A 13 5.28 11.05 -5.47
N ASN A 14 5.04 9.73 -5.56
CA ASN A 14 4.64 8.99 -6.76
C ASN A 14 3.60 9.72 -7.63
N ALA A 15 2.51 10.23 -7.08
CA ALA A 15 1.48 10.91 -7.87
C ALA A 15 1.91 12.33 -8.31
N GLY A 16 2.26 13.19 -7.36
CA GLY A 16 2.44 14.61 -7.65
C GLY A 16 3.74 14.94 -8.39
N ALA A 17 4.82 14.18 -8.20
CA ALA A 17 6.02 14.37 -9.01
C ALA A 17 5.78 13.99 -10.48
N MET A 18 5.03 12.91 -10.72
CA MET A 18 4.63 12.50 -12.08
C MET A 18 3.66 13.51 -12.72
N ALA A 19 2.71 14.05 -11.93
CA ALA A 19 1.82 15.12 -12.35
C ALA A 19 2.59 16.41 -12.71
N ALA A 20 3.60 16.76 -11.91
CA ALA A 20 4.41 17.94 -12.14
C ALA A 20 5.22 17.84 -13.44
N CYS A 21 5.86 16.70 -13.68
CA CYS A 21 6.53 16.44 -14.96
C CYS A 21 5.56 16.55 -16.13
N ALA A 22 4.40 15.90 -16.04
CA ALA A 22 3.43 15.86 -17.14
C ALA A 22 2.81 17.24 -17.45
N ALA A 23 2.52 18.05 -16.42
CA ALA A 23 2.03 19.41 -16.60
C ALA A 23 3.11 20.34 -17.21
N ALA A 24 4.36 20.21 -16.76
CA ALA A 24 5.47 20.99 -17.29
C ALA A 24 5.82 20.59 -18.74
N GLU A 25 5.73 19.31 -19.10
CA GLU A 25 5.85 18.81 -20.47
C GLU A 25 4.81 19.42 -21.42
N LYS A 26 3.65 19.84 -20.89
CA LYS A 26 2.59 20.58 -21.60
C LYS A 26 2.79 22.10 -21.58
N GLY A 27 3.91 22.58 -21.05
CA GLY A 27 4.28 23.99 -21.02
C GLY A 27 3.66 24.80 -19.87
N ALA A 28 3.03 24.16 -18.89
CA ALA A 28 2.50 24.86 -17.72
C ALA A 28 3.63 25.34 -16.79
N LYS A 29 3.48 26.53 -16.20
CA LYS A 29 4.31 26.96 -15.08
C LYS A 29 3.84 26.29 -13.80
N VAL A 30 4.62 25.35 -13.26
CA VAL A 30 4.18 24.48 -12.15
C VAL A 30 4.84 24.84 -10.82
N LEU A 31 4.03 24.84 -9.75
CA LEU A 31 4.50 24.78 -8.36
C LEU A 31 4.16 23.41 -7.76
N LEU A 32 5.16 22.69 -7.28
CA LEU A 32 5.01 21.45 -6.52
C LEU A 32 5.38 21.73 -5.06
N ILE A 33 4.45 21.51 -4.13
CA ILE A 33 4.67 21.68 -2.69
C ILE A 33 4.67 20.33 -1.97
N ASP A 34 5.49 20.20 -0.92
CA ASP A 34 5.42 19.08 0.01
C ASP A 34 5.67 19.58 1.44
N LYS A 35 4.93 19.03 2.39
CA LYS A 35 5.08 19.37 3.81
C LYS A 35 6.30 18.72 4.44
N SER A 36 6.88 17.70 3.81
CA SER A 36 8.09 17.03 4.28
C SER A 36 9.32 17.81 3.82
N GLY A 37 10.44 17.65 4.51
CA GLY A 37 11.73 18.25 4.10
C GLY A 37 12.35 17.56 2.87
N SER A 38 11.89 16.37 2.51
CA SER A 38 12.24 15.60 1.32
C SER A 38 11.16 14.55 1.06
N SER A 39 11.00 14.12 -0.19
CA SER A 39 10.01 13.10 -0.61
C SER A 39 10.61 11.94 -1.40
N GLN A 40 11.92 11.94 -1.67
CA GLN A 40 12.57 10.94 -2.52
C GLN A 40 12.47 9.50 -1.99
N PHE A 41 12.45 9.34 -0.67
CA PHE A 41 12.34 8.04 0.00
C PHE A 41 10.91 7.47 0.02
N LEU A 42 9.93 8.23 -0.46
CA LEU A 42 8.52 7.83 -0.49
C LEU A 42 8.13 7.11 -1.79
N PHE A 43 8.99 7.15 -2.80
CA PHE A 43 8.77 6.44 -4.05
C PHE A 43 8.87 4.93 -3.83
N ARG A 44 7.99 4.17 -4.48
CA ARG A 44 7.86 2.72 -4.28
C ARG A 44 8.44 1.99 -5.49
N SER A 45 9.23 0.96 -5.24
CA SER A 45 10.02 0.28 -6.26
C SER A 45 9.27 -0.78 -7.07
N PHE A 46 7.93 -0.80 -7.00
CA PHE A 46 7.07 -1.73 -7.74
C PHE A 46 6.01 -0.96 -8.52
N PHE A 47 5.76 -1.39 -9.76
CA PHE A 47 4.81 -0.77 -10.67
C PHE A 47 4.02 -1.84 -11.43
N ALA A 48 2.70 -1.79 -11.40
CA ALA A 48 1.87 -2.63 -12.27
C ALA A 48 1.71 -2.01 -13.66
N ALA A 49 1.90 -2.77 -14.74
CA ALA A 49 1.60 -2.30 -16.09
C ALA A 49 0.86 -3.37 -16.90
N LEU A 50 0.27 -2.94 -18.02
CA LEU A 50 -0.37 -3.82 -18.99
C LEU A 50 0.17 -3.50 -20.38
N ASN A 51 0.98 -4.39 -20.95
CA ASN A 51 1.60 -4.24 -22.27
C ASN A 51 2.73 -3.19 -22.34
N SER A 52 3.46 -2.97 -21.24
CA SER A 52 4.66 -2.11 -21.28
C SER A 52 5.77 -2.68 -22.18
N ASN A 53 6.70 -1.84 -22.61
CA ASN A 53 7.88 -2.27 -23.36
C ASN A 53 8.67 -3.32 -22.58
N ALA A 54 8.76 -3.20 -21.26
CA ALA A 54 9.40 -4.20 -20.40
C ALA A 54 8.69 -5.56 -20.46
N GLN A 55 7.36 -5.59 -20.35
CA GLN A 55 6.58 -6.83 -20.49
C GLN A 55 6.72 -7.44 -21.88
N GLN A 56 6.69 -6.62 -22.94
CA GLN A 56 6.87 -7.09 -24.32
C GLN A 56 8.25 -7.72 -24.53
N ARG A 57 9.32 -7.13 -23.98
CA ARG A 57 10.68 -7.71 -24.02
C ARG A 57 10.78 -9.07 -23.32
N ALA A 58 10.01 -9.26 -22.24
CA ALA A 58 9.94 -10.53 -21.50
C ALA A 58 8.89 -11.52 -22.06
N GLY A 59 8.17 -11.16 -23.13
CA GLY A 59 7.11 -12.01 -23.69
C GLY A 59 5.87 -12.16 -22.79
N ILE A 60 5.72 -11.32 -21.77
CA ILE A 60 4.58 -11.35 -20.83
C ILE A 60 3.35 -10.74 -21.50
N LYS A 61 2.24 -11.48 -21.43
CA LYS A 61 0.92 -11.02 -21.89
C LYS A 61 -0.08 -11.16 -20.75
N VAL A 62 -0.72 -10.05 -20.40
CA VAL A 62 -1.80 -10.03 -19.41
C VAL A 62 -3.11 -9.78 -20.15
N ASP A 63 -4.10 -10.65 -19.93
CA ASP A 63 -5.45 -10.44 -20.44
C ASP A 63 -6.12 -9.30 -19.66
N LYS A 64 -6.20 -8.13 -20.31
CA LYS A 64 -6.77 -6.91 -19.74
C LYS A 64 -8.22 -7.12 -19.30
N ALA A 65 -9.06 -7.76 -20.11
CA ALA A 65 -10.48 -7.93 -19.79
C ALA A 65 -10.66 -8.88 -18.60
N LYS A 66 -9.90 -9.98 -18.58
CA LYS A 66 -9.90 -10.91 -17.43
C LYS A 66 -9.46 -10.22 -16.14
N LEU A 67 -8.41 -9.39 -16.20
CA LEU A 67 -7.93 -8.64 -15.04
C LEU A 67 -8.97 -7.61 -14.56
N MET A 68 -9.61 -6.86 -15.47
CA MET A 68 -10.65 -5.90 -15.08
C MET A 68 -11.83 -6.62 -14.42
N ASN A 69 -12.31 -7.72 -14.99
CA ASN A 69 -13.37 -8.53 -14.38
C ASN A 69 -12.97 -9.07 -13.00
N PHE A 70 -11.71 -9.47 -12.83
CA PHE A 70 -11.19 -9.89 -11.52
C PHE A 70 -11.20 -8.76 -10.51
N LEU A 71 -10.71 -7.57 -10.86
CA LEU A 71 -10.68 -6.41 -9.95
C LEU A 71 -12.11 -5.99 -9.57
N THR A 72 -13.00 -5.88 -10.54
CA THR A 72 -14.43 -5.58 -10.34
C THR A 72 -15.08 -6.59 -9.38
N LEU A 73 -14.87 -7.89 -9.60
CA LEU A 73 -15.33 -8.95 -8.69
C LEU A 73 -14.71 -8.85 -7.29
N PHE A 74 -13.40 -8.61 -7.21
CA PHE A 74 -12.67 -8.49 -5.94
C PHE A 74 -13.22 -7.34 -5.09
N PHE A 75 -13.57 -6.22 -5.75
CA PHE A 75 -14.17 -5.05 -5.11
C PHE A 75 -15.70 -5.12 -4.97
N GLN A 76 -16.32 -6.23 -5.38
CA GLN A 76 -17.77 -6.43 -5.33
C GLN A 76 -18.56 -5.30 -6.02
N ASP A 77 -18.04 -4.80 -7.14
CA ASP A 77 -18.59 -3.67 -7.92
C ASP A 77 -18.67 -2.32 -7.15
N ASN A 78 -18.05 -2.19 -5.97
CA ASN A 78 -18.04 -0.94 -5.21
C ASN A 78 -16.98 0.08 -5.69
N VAL A 79 -16.62 0.03 -6.97
CA VAL A 79 -15.61 0.87 -7.62
C VAL A 79 -16.16 1.49 -8.89
N ASP A 80 -15.56 2.58 -9.34
CA ASP A 80 -15.86 3.15 -10.65
C ASP A 80 -15.04 2.41 -11.72
N GLU A 81 -15.69 1.49 -12.43
CA GLU A 81 -15.03 0.72 -13.50
C GLU A 81 -14.40 1.61 -14.58
N ARG A 82 -14.92 2.83 -14.81
CA ARG A 82 -14.31 3.75 -15.78
C ARG A 82 -12.91 4.13 -15.33
N LEU A 83 -12.66 4.28 -14.03
CA LEU A 83 -11.33 4.55 -13.49
C LEU A 83 -10.41 3.33 -13.62
N LEU A 84 -10.92 2.11 -13.38
CA LEU A 84 -10.16 0.88 -13.61
C LEU A 84 -9.70 0.79 -15.08
N TRP A 85 -10.62 1.03 -16.02
CA TRP A 85 -10.32 1.03 -17.45
C TRP A 85 -9.41 2.19 -17.87
N THR A 86 -9.57 3.38 -17.28
CA THR A 86 -8.62 4.49 -17.47
C THR A 86 -7.21 4.06 -17.07
N TRP A 87 -7.02 3.46 -15.89
CA TRP A 87 -5.71 2.93 -15.51
C TRP A 87 -5.20 1.89 -16.51
N ALA A 88 -6.02 0.89 -16.83
CA ALA A 88 -5.63 -0.21 -17.70
C ALA A 88 -5.24 0.24 -19.12
N ASN A 89 -5.76 1.38 -19.58
CA ASN A 89 -5.50 1.93 -20.90
C ASN A 89 -4.32 2.91 -20.96
N HIS A 90 -3.77 3.34 -19.82
CA HIS A 90 -2.69 4.33 -19.75
C HIS A 90 -1.47 3.91 -18.91
N ALA A 91 -1.55 2.77 -18.20
CA ALA A 91 -0.47 2.29 -17.33
C ALA A 91 0.81 1.92 -18.10
N ASP A 92 0.71 1.46 -19.35
CA ASP A 92 1.86 1.19 -20.22
C ASP A 92 2.58 2.46 -20.65
N GLU A 93 1.85 3.49 -21.07
CA GLU A 93 2.43 4.80 -21.40
C GLU A 93 3.23 5.36 -20.23
N THR A 94 2.68 5.27 -19.02
CA THR A 94 3.34 5.73 -17.79
C THR A 94 4.57 4.88 -17.46
N ALA A 95 4.48 3.54 -17.57
CA ALA A 95 5.61 2.65 -17.35
C ALA A 95 6.75 2.92 -18.35
N ASN A 96 6.41 3.08 -19.62
CA ASN A 96 7.37 3.36 -20.69
C ASN A 96 8.03 4.72 -20.49
N TRP A 97 7.25 5.76 -20.15
CA TRP A 97 7.80 7.07 -19.83
C TRP A 97 8.77 7.01 -18.65
N LEU A 98 8.41 6.29 -17.58
CA LEU A 98 9.25 6.12 -16.40
C LEU A 98 10.56 5.42 -16.77
N GLU A 99 10.49 4.33 -17.53
CA GLU A 99 11.68 3.61 -17.98
C GLU A 99 12.59 4.48 -18.86
N ASP A 100 12.03 5.15 -19.87
CA ASP A 100 12.80 5.84 -20.89
C ASP A 100 13.35 7.20 -20.42
N ASN A 101 12.60 7.94 -19.61
CA ASN A 101 12.95 9.31 -19.22
C ASN A 101 13.58 9.40 -17.83
N ILE A 102 13.36 8.41 -16.96
CA ILE A 102 13.88 8.44 -15.59
C ILE A 102 14.90 7.32 -15.38
N LEU A 103 14.52 6.06 -15.62
CA LEU A 103 15.35 4.94 -15.21
C LEU A 103 16.57 4.77 -16.12
N LYS A 104 16.39 4.60 -17.43
CA LYS A 104 17.51 4.38 -18.37
C LYS A 104 18.59 5.47 -18.33
N PRO A 105 18.25 6.78 -18.29
CA PRO A 105 19.27 7.84 -18.18
C PRO A 105 20.11 7.75 -16.89
N ASN A 106 19.57 7.14 -15.84
CA ASN A 106 20.21 6.98 -14.53
C ASN A 106 20.70 5.55 -14.28
N GLY A 107 20.75 4.71 -15.33
CA GLY A 107 21.23 3.33 -15.23
C GLY A 107 20.26 2.37 -14.53
N GLY A 108 18.99 2.72 -14.38
CA GLY A 108 17.91 1.82 -13.92
C GLY A 108 17.11 1.21 -15.07
N ILE A 109 16.29 0.21 -14.76
CA ILE A 109 15.40 -0.48 -15.70
C ILE A 109 14.06 -0.86 -15.03
N LEU A 110 13.03 -1.10 -15.84
CA LEU A 110 11.86 -1.86 -15.38
C LEU A 110 12.09 -3.35 -15.65
N ARG A 111 12.06 -4.15 -14.58
CA ARG A 111 12.26 -5.59 -14.65
C ARG A 111 10.95 -6.33 -14.37
N PRO A 112 10.38 -7.01 -15.37
CA PRO A 112 9.17 -7.81 -15.17
C PRO A 112 9.42 -9.00 -14.25
N GLN A 113 8.38 -9.38 -13.50
CA GLN A 113 8.37 -10.60 -12.70
C GLN A 113 7.61 -11.69 -13.46
N GLU A 114 8.37 -12.64 -14.01
CA GLU A 114 7.85 -13.63 -14.97
C GLU A 114 7.08 -14.78 -14.30
N ASP A 115 7.32 -15.02 -13.02
CA ASP A 115 6.83 -16.18 -12.27
C ASP A 115 5.76 -15.84 -11.23
N ALA A 116 5.10 -14.68 -11.36
CA ALA A 116 4.01 -14.29 -10.49
C ALA A 116 2.71 -15.07 -10.77
N TYR A 117 2.65 -16.33 -10.32
CA TYR A 117 1.59 -17.25 -10.70
C TYR A 117 0.98 -18.05 -9.54
N TYR A 118 -0.35 -17.96 -9.42
CA TYR A 118 -1.19 -18.83 -8.59
C TYR A 118 -2.58 -18.93 -9.24
N GLU A 119 -3.16 -20.13 -9.25
CA GLU A 119 -4.46 -20.41 -9.90
C GLU A 119 -5.58 -20.81 -8.94
N THR A 120 -5.34 -20.81 -7.62
CA THR A 120 -6.45 -21.03 -6.70
C THR A 120 -7.37 -19.81 -6.69
N ILE A 121 -8.65 -20.03 -6.44
CA ILE A 121 -9.67 -18.96 -6.41
C ILE A 121 -9.23 -17.83 -5.46
N VAL A 122 -8.66 -18.20 -4.31
CA VAL A 122 -8.23 -17.28 -3.25
C VAL A 122 -6.89 -16.59 -3.57
N ASN A 123 -6.00 -17.24 -4.33
CA ASN A 123 -4.66 -16.71 -4.63
C ASN A 123 -4.45 -16.26 -6.08
N THR A 124 -5.50 -16.19 -6.91
CA THR A 124 -5.37 -15.86 -8.35
C THR A 124 -4.49 -14.61 -8.57
N ALA A 125 -3.37 -14.78 -9.28
CA ALA A 125 -2.37 -13.73 -9.51
C ALA A 125 -2.20 -13.38 -11.00
N PHE A 126 -1.71 -12.16 -11.26
CA PHE A 126 -1.45 -11.65 -12.61
C PHE A 126 -0.03 -11.11 -12.72
N ASN A 127 0.67 -11.44 -13.82
CA ASN A 127 2.02 -10.95 -14.14
C ASN A 127 2.03 -9.45 -14.57
N THR A 128 1.48 -8.58 -13.73
CA THR A 128 1.46 -7.12 -13.96
C THR A 128 2.70 -6.42 -13.43
N GLU A 129 3.39 -7.04 -12.46
CA GLU A 129 4.44 -6.42 -11.68
C GLU A 129 5.72 -6.16 -12.47
N LEU A 130 6.23 -4.93 -12.32
CA LEU A 130 7.55 -4.49 -12.75
C LEU A 130 8.30 -3.97 -11.52
N ALA A 131 9.46 -4.56 -11.24
CA ALA A 131 10.38 -4.04 -10.24
C ALA A 131 11.23 -2.93 -10.86
N ILE A 132 11.40 -1.83 -10.13
CA ILE A 132 12.32 -0.75 -10.47
C ILE A 132 13.69 -1.15 -9.95
N ALA A 133 14.57 -1.52 -10.87
CA ALA A 133 15.79 -2.23 -10.56
C ALA A 133 17.02 -1.62 -11.25
N THR A 134 18.19 -1.96 -10.73
CA THR A 134 19.45 -1.81 -11.46
C THR A 134 19.66 -3.04 -12.39
N PRO A 135 20.52 -2.94 -13.42
CA PRO A 135 20.76 -4.01 -14.39
C PRO A 135 21.24 -5.34 -13.78
N ASP A 136 21.88 -5.28 -12.61
CA ASP A 136 22.43 -6.41 -11.85
C ASP A 136 21.45 -6.97 -10.79
N ASN A 137 20.15 -6.65 -10.89
CA ASN A 137 19.11 -7.09 -9.95
C ASN A 137 19.22 -6.48 -8.55
N GLY A 138 19.76 -5.27 -8.43
CA GLY A 138 19.64 -4.44 -7.23
C GLY A 138 18.37 -3.59 -7.26
N TRP A 139 18.01 -3.03 -6.10
CA TRP A 139 16.94 -2.04 -5.99
C TRP A 139 17.41 -0.67 -6.48
N ALA A 140 16.64 -0.05 -7.39
CA ALA A 140 16.87 1.34 -7.77
C ALA A 140 15.97 2.28 -6.95
N HIS A 141 16.60 3.20 -6.21
CA HIS A 141 15.91 4.25 -5.46
C HIS A 141 15.76 5.52 -6.31
N TYR A 142 14.75 5.50 -7.18
CA TYR A 142 14.58 6.45 -8.29
C TYR A 142 13.87 7.77 -7.94
N GLY A 143 13.41 7.96 -6.70
CA GLY A 143 12.59 9.12 -6.33
C GLY A 143 13.29 10.47 -6.56
N GLU A 144 14.58 10.54 -6.27
CA GLU A 144 15.39 11.74 -6.55
C GLU A 144 15.51 12.01 -8.05
N TRP A 145 15.61 10.96 -8.88
CA TRP A 145 15.69 11.11 -10.34
C TRP A 145 14.40 11.71 -10.93
N VAL A 146 13.23 11.33 -10.41
CA VAL A 146 11.95 11.92 -10.83
C VAL A 146 11.88 13.40 -10.44
N LEU A 147 12.30 13.74 -9.22
CA LEU A 147 12.28 15.12 -8.73
C LEU A 147 13.27 16.01 -9.48
N ASN A 148 14.47 15.50 -9.79
CA ASN A 148 15.44 16.18 -10.64
C ASN A 148 14.87 16.40 -12.04
N LYS A 149 14.20 15.40 -12.63
CA LYS A 149 13.53 15.56 -13.92
C LYS A 149 12.47 16.65 -13.90
N ALA A 150 11.68 16.75 -12.82
CA ALA A 150 10.70 17.83 -12.66
C ALA A 150 11.40 19.21 -12.66
N GLN A 151 12.52 19.35 -11.94
CA GLN A 151 13.29 20.60 -11.91
C GLN A 151 13.92 20.94 -13.28
N GLU A 152 14.44 19.95 -14.01
CA GLU A 152 14.93 20.13 -15.39
C GLU A 152 13.84 20.66 -16.33
N LEU A 153 12.59 20.23 -16.12
CA LEU A 153 11.41 20.72 -16.85
C LEU A 153 10.93 22.10 -16.37
N GLY A 154 11.59 22.71 -15.38
CA GLY A 154 11.27 24.05 -14.86
C GLY A 154 10.25 24.08 -13.72
N VAL A 155 9.91 22.93 -13.11
CA VAL A 155 9.01 22.88 -11.95
C VAL A 155 9.67 23.56 -10.75
N THR A 156 8.94 24.48 -10.10
CA THR A 156 9.35 25.01 -8.79
C THR A 156 8.93 24.05 -7.70
N ILE A 157 9.88 23.48 -6.95
CA ILE A 157 9.59 22.59 -5.82
C ILE A 157 9.80 23.33 -4.50
N LYS A 158 8.82 23.27 -3.58
CA LYS A 158 8.92 23.82 -2.22
C LYS A 158 8.63 22.75 -1.17
N TYR A 159 9.67 22.41 -0.41
CA TYR A 159 9.58 21.54 0.76
C TYR A 159 9.16 22.31 2.01
N ASN A 160 8.87 21.58 3.10
CA ASN A 160 8.37 22.12 4.36
C ASN A 160 7.13 23.04 4.17
N THR A 161 6.40 22.89 3.08
CA THR A 161 5.27 23.74 2.68
C THR A 161 3.99 22.90 2.69
N LYS A 162 3.19 23.04 3.72
CA LYS A 162 1.97 22.25 3.93
C LYS A 162 0.76 22.95 3.31
N LEU A 163 -0.04 22.21 2.54
CA LEU A 163 -1.37 22.65 2.12
C LEU A 163 -2.30 22.77 3.33
N GLU A 164 -2.90 23.94 3.53
CA GLU A 164 -3.90 24.17 4.57
C GLU A 164 -5.30 24.36 3.99
N GLU A 165 -5.45 25.16 2.93
CA GLU A 165 -6.77 25.49 2.36
C GLU A 165 -6.71 25.66 0.84
N LEU A 166 -7.83 25.38 0.16
CA LEU A 166 -8.05 25.76 -1.23
C LEU A 166 -8.69 27.15 -1.29
N VAL A 167 -8.29 27.96 -2.27
CA VAL A 167 -8.88 29.27 -2.53
C VAL A 167 -9.85 29.15 -3.70
N THR A 168 -11.07 29.65 -3.54
CA THR A 168 -12.12 29.60 -4.56
C THR A 168 -12.55 31.01 -4.98
N ASP A 169 -13.04 31.14 -6.22
CA ASP A 169 -13.74 32.33 -6.68
C ASP A 169 -15.25 32.28 -6.38
N ASP A 170 -15.99 33.30 -6.79
CA ASP A 170 -17.45 33.40 -6.59
C ASP A 170 -18.24 32.29 -7.34
N ASN A 171 -17.64 31.67 -8.36
CA ASN A 171 -18.21 30.56 -9.11
C ASN A 171 -17.78 29.19 -8.57
N LYS A 172 -17.08 29.15 -7.42
CA LYS A 172 -16.51 27.96 -6.79
C LYS A 172 -15.35 27.32 -7.56
N ALA A 173 -14.79 27.97 -8.58
CA ALA A 173 -13.59 27.49 -9.24
C ALA A 173 -12.39 27.60 -8.28
N VAL A 174 -11.55 26.57 -8.24
CA VAL A 174 -10.35 26.58 -7.41
C VAL A 174 -9.24 27.37 -8.10
N ILE A 175 -8.87 28.51 -7.52
CA ILE A 175 -7.95 29.50 -8.10
C ILE A 175 -6.62 29.60 -7.35
N GLY A 176 -6.37 28.70 -6.39
CA GLY A 176 -5.13 28.71 -5.62
C GLY A 176 -5.18 27.92 -4.34
N VAL A 177 -4.13 28.08 -3.55
CA VAL A 177 -3.95 27.42 -2.24
C VAL A 177 -3.41 28.38 -1.20
N ILE A 178 -3.77 28.14 0.05
CA ILE A 178 -3.08 28.68 1.23
C ILE A 178 -2.21 27.56 1.79
N THR A 179 -0.93 27.87 2.00
CA THR A 179 0.05 26.94 2.58
C THR A 179 0.63 27.50 3.87
N SER A 180 1.13 26.64 4.74
CA SER A 180 1.95 27.01 5.90
C SER A 180 3.37 26.47 5.76
N ASP A 181 4.36 27.25 6.19
CA ASP A 181 5.72 26.73 6.40
C ASP A 181 5.75 25.89 7.70
N ARG A 182 6.35 24.70 7.65
CA ARG A 182 6.35 23.75 8.78
C ARG A 182 7.28 24.15 9.93
N ALA A 183 8.25 25.03 9.70
CA ALA A 183 9.15 25.52 10.73
C ALA A 183 8.63 26.82 11.35
N SER A 184 8.20 27.79 10.54
CA SER A 184 7.77 29.11 11.03
C SER A 184 6.27 29.22 11.28
N GLY A 185 5.44 28.37 10.66
CA GLY A 185 3.98 28.49 10.65
C GLY A 185 3.45 29.62 9.75
N GLU A 186 4.34 30.32 9.03
CA GLU A 186 3.96 31.44 8.16
C GLU A 186 3.02 30.96 7.05
N LYS A 187 1.88 31.65 6.89
CA LYS A 187 0.92 31.36 5.83
C LYS A 187 1.24 32.16 4.57
N THR A 188 1.26 31.47 3.42
CA THR A 188 1.42 32.07 2.10
C THR A 188 0.31 31.63 1.17
N GLN A 189 -0.22 32.55 0.37
CA GLN A 189 -1.15 32.23 -0.71
C GLN A 189 -0.40 32.14 -2.05
N TYR A 190 -0.74 31.12 -2.84
CA TYR A 190 -0.32 30.96 -4.23
C TYR A 190 -1.56 30.83 -5.12
N ASN A 191 -1.57 31.54 -6.25
CA ASN A 191 -2.67 31.48 -7.21
C ASN A 191 -2.35 30.53 -8.36
N ALA A 192 -3.37 29.84 -8.85
CA ALA A 192 -3.32 28.91 -9.98
C ALA A 192 -4.25 29.41 -11.10
N ASN A 193 -3.74 29.54 -12.34
CA ASN A 193 -4.56 29.95 -13.48
C ASN A 193 -5.43 28.81 -14.03
N LYS A 194 -4.91 27.58 -14.02
CA LYS A 194 -5.54 26.42 -14.67
C LYS A 194 -6.04 25.37 -13.69
N GLY A 195 -5.37 25.21 -12.54
CA GLY A 195 -5.92 24.43 -11.44
C GLY A 195 -4.95 23.94 -10.38
N VAL A 196 -5.52 23.22 -9.42
CA VAL A 196 -4.83 22.62 -8.27
C VAL A 196 -5.01 21.10 -8.30
N ILE A 197 -3.91 20.35 -8.12
CA ILE A 197 -3.91 18.89 -8.04
C ILE A 197 -3.56 18.43 -6.63
N ILE A 198 -4.46 17.67 -6.00
CA ILE A 198 -4.25 17.08 -4.68
C ILE A 198 -3.64 15.68 -4.82
N CYS A 199 -2.37 15.55 -4.40
CA CYS A 199 -1.57 14.31 -4.42
C CYS A 199 -1.02 13.99 -3.02
N THR A 200 -1.75 14.36 -1.96
CA THR A 200 -1.25 14.43 -0.58
C THR A 200 -1.21 13.10 0.17
N GLY A 201 -1.57 11.99 -0.49
CA GLY A 201 -1.72 10.70 0.18
C GLY A 201 -2.99 10.60 1.02
N GLY A 202 -3.01 9.60 1.90
CA GLY A 202 -4.19 9.22 2.69
C GLY A 202 -4.28 9.91 4.06
N TYR A 203 -4.93 9.22 5.01
CA TYR A 203 -5.19 9.72 6.37
C TYR A 203 -4.79 8.74 7.49
N GLY A 204 -4.01 7.68 7.17
CA GLY A 204 -3.63 6.64 8.12
C GLY A 204 -2.78 7.09 9.32
N GLY A 205 -2.17 8.27 9.25
CA GLY A 205 -1.45 8.92 10.34
C GLY A 205 -2.31 9.84 11.21
N ASN A 206 -3.62 9.96 10.94
CA ASN A 206 -4.53 10.78 11.71
C ASN A 206 -5.53 9.90 12.48
N VAL A 207 -5.30 9.74 13.79
CA VAL A 207 -6.12 8.89 14.67
C VAL A 207 -7.59 9.32 14.69
N ASP A 208 -7.87 10.63 14.68
CA ASP A 208 -9.25 11.12 14.72
C ASP A 208 -10.00 10.80 13.43
N LEU A 209 -9.32 10.94 12.27
CA LEU A 209 -9.87 10.55 10.99
C LEU A 209 -10.04 9.03 10.89
N MET A 210 -9.06 8.25 11.34
CA MET A 210 -9.19 6.79 11.38
C MET A 210 -10.40 6.36 12.23
N LYS A 211 -10.57 6.90 13.44
CA LYS A 211 -11.74 6.62 14.28
C LYS A 211 -13.07 7.03 13.64
N LYS A 212 -13.08 8.12 12.87
CA LYS A 212 -14.28 8.67 12.23
C LYS A 212 -14.66 7.96 10.94
N TRP A 213 -13.68 7.68 10.09
CA TRP A 213 -13.88 7.24 8.71
C TRP A 213 -13.57 5.75 8.48
N ASN A 214 -12.68 5.18 9.29
CA ASN A 214 -12.32 3.76 9.22
C ASN A 214 -12.16 3.16 10.63
N PRO A 215 -13.23 3.13 11.45
CA PRO A 215 -13.16 2.70 12.84
C PRO A 215 -12.73 1.23 12.99
N LEU A 216 -13.06 0.37 12.02
CA LEU A 216 -12.60 -1.02 12.04
C LEU A 216 -11.11 -1.12 11.69
N GLY A 217 -10.65 -0.38 10.68
CA GLY A 217 -9.23 -0.25 10.34
C GLY A 217 -8.41 0.24 11.53
N TYR A 218 -8.91 1.21 12.29
CA TYR A 218 -8.25 1.65 13.54
C TYR A 218 -8.10 0.53 14.57
N LYS A 219 -9.11 -0.33 14.74
CA LYS A 219 -9.10 -1.40 15.76
C LYS A 219 -8.27 -2.63 15.37
N LYS A 220 -8.25 -2.99 14.09
CA LYS A 220 -7.56 -4.20 13.60
C LYS A 220 -6.10 -3.96 13.23
N ASN A 221 -5.64 -2.71 13.25
CA ASN A 221 -4.24 -2.37 13.03
C ASN A 221 -3.59 -1.93 14.34
N VAL A 222 -2.38 -2.42 14.59
CA VAL A 222 -1.52 -2.07 15.71
C VAL A 222 -0.48 -1.01 15.35
N TYR A 223 -0.16 -0.89 14.05
CA TYR A 223 0.81 0.07 13.52
C TYR A 223 0.26 0.80 12.28
N SER A 224 0.81 1.99 12.02
CA SER A 224 0.63 2.73 10.76
C SER A 224 1.97 3.24 10.23
N ASP A 225 2.26 2.95 8.96
CA ASP A 225 3.48 3.36 8.25
C ASP A 225 3.40 4.79 7.69
N GLY A 226 2.26 5.48 7.88
CA GLY A 226 1.99 6.78 7.29
C GLY A 226 2.00 7.95 8.29
N PRO A 227 3.08 8.27 9.03
CA PRO A 227 3.10 9.43 9.94
C PRO A 227 2.88 10.77 9.26
N ARG A 228 3.01 10.80 7.92
CA ARG A 228 2.78 11.99 7.09
C ARG A 228 1.35 12.02 6.53
N ASP A 229 0.58 10.96 6.63
CA ASP A 229 -0.72 10.83 5.98
C ASP A 229 -1.79 11.35 6.94
N ASP A 230 -1.95 12.68 7.02
CA ASP A 230 -2.82 13.35 7.99
C ASP A 230 -4.22 13.70 7.43
N GLY A 231 -4.48 13.36 6.16
CA GLY A 231 -5.73 13.66 5.47
C GLY A 231 -5.91 15.12 5.06
N SER A 232 -4.89 15.98 5.15
CA SER A 232 -5.07 17.43 4.95
C SER A 232 -5.62 17.80 3.57
N GLY A 233 -5.15 17.14 2.49
CA GLY A 233 -5.67 17.40 1.14
C GLY A 233 -7.11 16.93 0.96
N ILE A 234 -7.47 15.76 1.50
CA ILE A 234 -8.86 15.25 1.47
C ILE A 234 -9.78 16.24 2.20
N LEU A 235 -9.39 16.69 3.40
CA LEU A 235 -10.16 17.68 4.16
C LEU A 235 -10.30 19.02 3.42
N ALA A 236 -9.24 19.48 2.74
CA ALA A 236 -9.30 20.70 1.94
C ALA A 236 -10.28 20.58 0.76
N GLY A 237 -10.31 19.42 0.07
CA GLY A 237 -11.29 19.13 -0.97
C GLY A 237 -12.74 19.09 -0.43
N LEU A 238 -12.96 18.42 0.71
CA LEU A 238 -14.27 18.37 1.35
C LEU A 238 -14.79 19.76 1.72
N LYS A 239 -13.91 20.68 2.14
CA LYS A 239 -14.27 22.07 2.49
C LYS A 239 -14.85 22.86 1.31
N VAL A 240 -14.47 22.52 0.07
CA VAL A 240 -14.99 23.17 -1.15
C VAL A 240 -16.11 22.38 -1.83
N GLY A 241 -16.66 21.38 -1.14
CA GLY A 241 -17.85 20.64 -1.60
C GLY A 241 -17.58 19.32 -2.30
N ALA A 242 -16.33 18.83 -2.32
CA ALA A 242 -16.02 17.54 -2.92
C ALA A 242 -16.74 16.38 -2.23
N ALA A 243 -17.07 15.35 -3.01
CA ALA A 243 -17.43 14.05 -2.47
C ALA A 243 -16.16 13.26 -2.11
N ARG A 244 -16.31 12.35 -1.13
CA ARG A 244 -15.33 11.31 -0.79
C ARG A 244 -16.03 9.96 -0.95
N ASP A 245 -15.27 8.91 -1.21
CA ASP A 245 -15.75 7.54 -0.98
C ASP A 245 -16.41 7.42 0.41
N GLU A 246 -17.51 6.69 0.49
CA GLU A 246 -18.22 6.49 1.74
C GLU A 246 -17.56 5.40 2.57
N GLU A 247 -17.31 4.25 1.93
CA GLU A 247 -16.65 3.09 2.51
C GLU A 247 -15.13 3.20 2.46
N PRO A 248 -14.41 2.78 3.51
CA PRO A 248 -12.96 2.83 3.54
C PRO A 248 -12.33 1.77 2.63
N ALA A 249 -11.12 2.08 2.16
CA ALA A 249 -10.25 1.14 1.46
C ALA A 249 -8.84 1.30 2.01
N GLU A 250 -8.12 0.20 2.15
CA GLU A 250 -6.81 0.22 2.82
C GLU A 250 -5.87 -0.84 2.26
N ILE A 251 -4.58 -0.68 2.55
CA ILE A 251 -3.54 -1.69 2.39
C ILE A 251 -3.07 -2.04 3.80
N ILE A 252 -3.27 -3.29 4.22
CA ILE A 252 -2.79 -3.80 5.50
C ILE A 252 -1.82 -4.94 5.28
N PHE A 253 -0.66 -4.87 5.94
CA PHE A 253 0.23 -6.00 6.11
C PHE A 253 -0.12 -6.77 7.38
N ASP A 254 -0.06 -8.09 7.29
CA ASP A 254 -0.10 -9.08 8.38
C ASP A 254 1.29 -9.22 9.05
N ARG A 255 1.93 -8.08 9.34
CA ARG A 255 3.33 -7.99 9.79
C ARG A 255 3.51 -7.14 11.04
N GLY A 256 2.43 -6.87 11.77
CA GLY A 256 2.44 -6.03 12.97
C GLY A 256 2.64 -6.85 14.23
N ALA A 257 3.86 -7.27 14.53
CA ALA A 257 4.20 -7.98 15.77
C ALA A 257 4.14 -7.04 16.98
N VAL A 258 3.48 -7.49 18.05
CA VAL A 258 3.33 -6.74 19.30
C VAL A 258 3.74 -7.59 20.50
N PRO A 259 4.12 -6.96 21.64
CA PRO A 259 4.45 -7.72 22.84
C PRO A 259 3.26 -8.54 23.33
N VAL A 260 3.54 -9.69 23.94
CA VAL A 260 2.52 -10.52 24.60
C VAL A 260 1.78 -9.71 25.66
N GLY A 261 0.45 -9.80 25.67
CA GLY A 261 -0.43 -9.04 26.57
C GLY A 261 -0.88 -7.68 26.04
N THR A 262 -0.44 -7.28 24.84
CA THR A 262 -0.94 -6.09 24.15
C THR A 262 -2.46 -6.18 23.92
N LYS A 263 -3.15 -5.05 24.07
CA LYS A 263 -4.55 -4.88 23.69
C LYS A 263 -4.60 -3.98 22.45
N ALA A 264 -5.05 -4.52 21.32
CA ALA A 264 -5.08 -3.76 20.06
C ALA A 264 -5.86 -2.45 20.16
N GLU A 265 -6.94 -2.41 20.94
CA GLU A 265 -7.76 -1.19 21.12
C GLU A 265 -6.98 -0.02 21.75
N ASP A 266 -5.93 -0.31 22.52
CA ASP A 266 -5.07 0.67 23.18
C ASP A 266 -3.74 0.88 22.43
N HIS A 267 -3.55 0.21 21.29
CA HIS A 267 -2.27 0.14 20.59
C HIS A 267 -2.44 0.45 19.10
N TYR A 268 -2.16 1.70 18.72
CA TYR A 268 -2.09 2.16 17.33
C TYR A 268 -0.89 3.11 17.20
N GLU A 269 0.28 2.55 16.93
CA GLU A 269 1.53 3.31 16.85
C GLU A 269 1.78 3.79 15.42
N ILE A 270 1.99 5.11 15.27
CA ILE A 270 2.26 5.73 13.98
C ILE A 270 3.77 5.96 13.86
N ASP A 271 4.47 5.03 13.21
CA ASP A 271 5.92 5.10 13.04
C ASP A 271 6.40 4.41 11.76
N PHE A 272 7.04 5.20 10.90
CA PHE A 272 7.68 4.73 9.67
C PHE A 272 8.96 3.93 9.93
N LYS A 273 9.57 4.02 11.12
CA LYS A 273 10.82 3.33 11.47
C LYS A 273 10.64 1.84 11.73
N GLY A 274 9.41 1.33 11.75
CA GLY A 274 9.17 -0.11 11.79
C GLY A 274 9.18 -0.78 13.17
N PRO A 275 8.79 -0.16 14.31
CA PRO A 275 8.58 -0.94 15.54
C PRO A 275 7.56 -2.05 15.24
N GLY A 276 7.83 -3.27 15.70
CA GLY A 276 6.97 -4.42 15.47
C GLY A 276 6.90 -4.95 14.03
N TYR A 277 7.68 -4.44 13.07
CA TYR A 277 7.69 -5.02 11.72
C TYR A 277 8.27 -6.44 11.75
N PHE A 278 7.52 -7.44 11.29
CA PHE A 278 7.94 -8.84 11.25
C PHE A 278 7.67 -9.47 9.89
N TRP A 279 8.72 -9.76 9.12
CA TRP A 279 8.61 -10.12 7.70
C TRP A 279 7.86 -11.42 7.48
N MET A 280 8.20 -12.45 8.26
CA MET A 280 7.60 -13.77 8.16
C MET A 280 6.11 -13.80 8.59
N GLY A 281 5.57 -12.71 9.14
CA GLY A 281 4.13 -12.61 9.43
C GLY A 281 3.23 -12.79 8.19
N ALA A 282 3.77 -12.47 7.01
CA ALA A 282 3.10 -12.64 5.72
C ALA A 282 3.18 -14.06 5.15
N TYR A 283 3.87 -14.98 5.82
CA TYR A 283 3.98 -16.35 5.37
C TYR A 283 2.77 -17.12 5.88
N PRO A 284 2.15 -17.98 5.06
CA PRO A 284 0.95 -18.72 5.43
C PRO A 284 1.27 -19.87 6.40
N LEU A 285 1.80 -19.56 7.58
CA LEU A 285 2.09 -20.50 8.66
C LEU A 285 0.81 -20.78 9.47
N LEU A 286 0.90 -21.54 10.56
CA LEU A 286 -0.25 -21.75 11.44
C LEU A 286 -0.56 -20.46 12.19
N LYS A 287 -1.81 -19.98 12.11
CA LYS A 287 -2.28 -18.81 12.86
C LYS A 287 -3.47 -19.18 13.73
N VAL A 288 -3.48 -18.70 14.97
CA VAL A 288 -4.57 -18.94 15.94
C VAL A 288 -5.01 -17.64 16.58
N ASN A 289 -6.28 -17.55 16.97
CA ASN A 289 -6.77 -16.43 17.75
C ASN A 289 -6.23 -16.49 19.20
N LEU A 290 -6.53 -15.47 20.02
CA LEU A 290 -6.13 -15.44 21.44
C LEU A 290 -6.77 -16.52 22.33
N LYS A 291 -7.67 -17.37 21.78
CA LYS A 291 -8.19 -18.58 22.45
C LYS A 291 -7.43 -19.85 22.06
N GLY A 292 -6.41 -19.76 21.20
CA GLY A 292 -5.64 -20.91 20.72
C GLY A 292 -6.33 -21.69 19.60
N GLU A 293 -7.31 -21.09 18.91
CA GLU A 293 -8.11 -21.74 17.86
C GLU A 293 -7.75 -21.18 16.49
N ARG A 294 -7.63 -22.03 15.47
CA ARG A 294 -7.63 -21.56 14.07
C ARG A 294 -8.99 -20.94 13.76
N PHE A 295 -9.01 -19.97 12.85
CA PHE A 295 -10.22 -19.23 12.50
C PHE A 295 -10.35 -18.92 11.00
N GLY A 296 -9.39 -19.36 10.18
CA GLY A 296 -9.37 -19.08 8.75
C GLY A 296 -8.28 -19.84 8.01
N ASN A 297 -8.28 -19.68 6.70
CA ASN A 297 -7.23 -20.17 5.82
C ASN A 297 -6.09 -19.14 5.79
N GLU A 298 -4.91 -19.50 6.31
CA GLU A 298 -3.75 -18.61 6.43
C GLU A 298 -3.08 -18.32 5.07
N SER A 299 -3.50 -18.98 3.99
CA SER A 299 -2.98 -18.85 2.63
C SER A 299 -3.55 -17.67 1.84
N VAL A 300 -4.47 -16.90 2.43
CA VAL A 300 -5.17 -15.77 1.79
C VAL A 300 -4.23 -14.56 1.56
N PRO A 301 -4.63 -13.57 0.75
CA PRO A 301 -3.99 -12.24 0.70
C PRO A 301 -3.75 -11.60 2.08
N TYR A 302 -2.73 -10.75 2.24
CA TYR A 302 -2.28 -10.25 3.57
C TYR A 302 -3.43 -9.67 4.39
N GLN A 303 -4.24 -8.81 3.77
CA GLN A 303 -5.32 -8.12 4.44
C GLN A 303 -6.52 -9.03 4.72
N PHE A 304 -6.70 -10.12 3.97
CA PHE A 304 -7.84 -11.02 4.16
C PHE A 304 -7.72 -11.78 5.47
N ASP A 305 -6.49 -12.16 5.83
CA ASP A 305 -6.17 -12.74 7.13
C ASP A 305 -6.50 -11.76 8.26
N ILE A 306 -6.07 -10.50 8.14
CA ILE A 306 -6.41 -9.44 9.09
C ILE A 306 -7.92 -9.14 9.15
N ASN A 307 -8.65 -9.29 8.05
CA ASN A 307 -10.10 -9.18 8.03
C ASN A 307 -10.75 -10.33 8.82
N ALA A 308 -10.25 -11.57 8.70
CA ALA A 308 -10.70 -12.71 9.49
C ALA A 308 -10.33 -12.57 10.98
N MET A 309 -9.10 -12.11 11.27
CA MET A 309 -8.62 -11.78 12.62
C MET A 309 -9.49 -10.70 13.27
N SER A 310 -10.01 -9.74 12.49
CA SER A 310 -10.89 -8.69 13.03
C SER A 310 -12.21 -9.21 13.62
N LYS A 311 -12.56 -10.48 13.37
CA LYS A 311 -13.72 -11.16 13.95
C LYS A 311 -13.36 -11.95 15.21
N GLN A 312 -12.09 -11.99 15.57
CA GLN A 312 -11.57 -12.72 16.72
C GLN A 312 -11.46 -11.82 17.95
N PRO A 313 -11.50 -12.41 19.17
CA PRO A 313 -11.32 -11.66 20.40
C PRO A 313 -9.99 -10.90 20.42
N GLY A 314 -10.04 -9.61 20.70
CA GLY A 314 -8.86 -8.76 20.91
C GLY A 314 -8.22 -8.20 19.63
N TYR A 315 -8.74 -8.50 18.44
CA TYR A 315 -8.17 -8.08 17.14
C TYR A 315 -6.68 -8.43 16.98
N LEU A 316 -6.26 -9.56 17.55
CA LEU A 316 -4.90 -10.08 17.48
C LEU A 316 -4.94 -11.59 17.20
N GLU A 317 -3.84 -12.08 16.66
CA GLU A 317 -3.58 -13.48 16.41
C GLU A 317 -2.18 -13.88 16.91
N ALA A 318 -1.93 -15.18 17.02
CA ALA A 318 -0.61 -15.74 17.22
C ALA A 318 -0.22 -16.56 15.99
N GLN A 319 0.92 -16.23 15.37
CA GLN A 319 1.54 -17.08 14.36
C GLN A 319 2.51 -18.05 15.03
N ILE A 320 2.48 -19.32 14.63
CA ILE A 320 3.19 -20.42 15.28
C ILE A 320 3.90 -21.29 14.25
N TRP A 321 5.15 -21.65 14.54
CA TRP A 321 5.97 -22.53 13.69
C TRP A 321 6.99 -23.32 14.51
N SER A 322 7.66 -24.29 13.88
CA SER A 322 8.79 -25.03 14.45
C SER A 322 10.09 -24.70 13.69
N GLU A 323 11.24 -25.02 14.29
CA GLU A 323 12.57 -24.80 13.70
C GLU A 323 12.66 -25.27 12.24
N ASP A 324 12.16 -26.47 11.95
CA ASP A 324 12.20 -27.09 10.62
C ASP A 324 11.53 -26.24 9.52
N THR A 325 10.61 -25.34 9.90
CA THR A 325 9.94 -24.41 8.96
C THR A 325 10.96 -23.53 8.23
N MET A 326 12.06 -23.17 8.91
CA MET A 326 13.07 -22.26 8.37
C MET A 326 13.84 -22.83 7.19
N ASP A 327 13.94 -24.14 7.10
CA ASP A 327 14.59 -24.82 5.97
C ASP A 327 13.61 -25.07 4.80
N HIS A 328 12.33 -24.74 4.99
CA HIS A 328 11.25 -24.94 4.02
C HIS A 328 10.58 -23.61 3.60
N LEU A 329 11.20 -22.46 3.86
CA LEU A 329 10.61 -21.15 3.53
C LEU A 329 10.20 -21.00 2.06
N ALA A 330 10.92 -21.64 1.14
CA ALA A 330 10.58 -21.60 -0.30
C ALA A 330 9.22 -22.25 -0.62
N GLN A 331 8.74 -23.18 0.22
CA GLN A 331 7.40 -23.76 0.09
C GLN A 331 6.30 -22.71 0.30
N PHE A 332 6.59 -21.70 1.11
CA PHE A 332 5.67 -20.63 1.48
C PHE A 332 5.86 -19.37 0.64
N ASP A 333 6.59 -19.45 -0.48
CA ASP A 333 6.83 -18.29 -1.32
C ASP A 333 5.50 -17.61 -1.73
N THR A 334 5.58 -16.31 -1.95
CA THR A 334 4.46 -15.39 -2.16
C THR A 334 4.79 -14.40 -3.27
N GLN A 335 3.90 -13.44 -3.55
CA GLN A 335 4.11 -12.42 -4.58
C GLN A 335 4.57 -11.07 -4.04
N GLY A 336 5.17 -10.27 -4.91
CA GLY A 336 5.60 -8.91 -4.61
C GLY A 336 6.59 -8.89 -3.46
N CYS A 337 6.38 -7.99 -2.50
CA CYS A 337 7.38 -7.77 -1.46
C CYS A 337 7.60 -8.98 -0.54
N SER A 338 6.60 -9.77 -0.11
CA SER A 338 6.85 -10.89 0.83
C SER A 338 7.54 -12.10 0.21
N ARG A 339 7.84 -12.05 -1.09
CA ARG A 339 8.56 -13.12 -1.78
C ARG A 339 9.86 -13.47 -1.06
N LEU A 340 10.27 -14.73 -1.15
CA LEU A 340 11.54 -15.20 -0.62
C LEU A 340 12.69 -14.85 -1.58
N GLY A 341 13.59 -13.98 -1.13
CA GLY A 341 14.68 -13.46 -1.96
C GLY A 341 14.18 -12.58 -3.10
N TRP A 342 15.10 -11.99 -3.86
CA TRP A 342 14.78 -10.95 -4.86
C TRP A 342 13.68 -11.39 -5.85
N PRO A 343 12.70 -10.51 -6.19
CA PRO A 343 12.48 -9.13 -5.74
C PRO A 343 11.78 -9.01 -4.37
N GLY A 344 11.73 -10.07 -3.59
CA GLY A 344 11.43 -9.98 -2.17
C GLY A 344 12.58 -9.31 -1.40
N ILE A 345 12.26 -8.80 -0.20
CA ILE A 345 13.26 -8.07 0.60
C ILE A 345 14.13 -9.02 1.42
N TYR A 346 13.58 -10.13 1.90
CA TYR A 346 14.28 -11.06 2.79
C TYR A 346 14.47 -12.42 2.11
N ASN A 347 15.69 -12.94 2.16
CA ASN A 347 16.00 -14.33 1.90
C ASN A 347 15.91 -15.18 3.20
N THR A 348 16.23 -16.47 3.12
CA THR A 348 16.14 -17.39 4.26
C THR A 348 17.01 -16.97 5.44
N GLU A 349 18.25 -16.58 5.20
CA GLU A 349 19.19 -16.20 6.26
C GLU A 349 18.79 -14.87 6.92
N GLU A 350 18.26 -13.93 6.14
CA GLU A 350 17.73 -12.67 6.66
C GLU A 350 16.48 -12.90 7.53
N ASN A 351 15.62 -13.84 7.16
CA ASN A 351 14.49 -14.25 8.01
C ASN A 351 14.97 -14.90 9.32
N LYS A 352 15.94 -15.82 9.26
CA LYS A 352 16.55 -16.43 10.46
C LYS A 352 17.16 -15.36 11.39
N ALA A 353 17.88 -14.39 10.81
CA ALA A 353 18.47 -13.28 11.56
C ALA A 353 17.42 -12.36 12.19
N GLU A 354 16.32 -12.07 11.48
CA GLU A 354 15.21 -11.31 12.07
C GLU A 354 14.56 -12.05 13.23
N ILE A 355 14.27 -13.35 13.08
CA ILE A 355 13.67 -14.14 14.14
C ILE A 355 14.53 -14.10 15.40
N GLN A 356 15.86 -14.31 15.27
CA GLN A 356 16.76 -14.23 16.42
C GLN A 356 16.70 -12.85 17.10
N ARG A 357 16.75 -11.78 16.31
CA ARG A 357 16.65 -10.40 16.83
C ARG A 357 15.31 -10.15 17.53
N ARG A 358 14.21 -10.75 17.05
CA ARG A 358 12.88 -10.68 17.68
C ARG A 358 12.72 -11.58 18.89
N ILE A 359 13.53 -12.61 19.04
CA ILE A 359 13.65 -13.37 20.30
C ILE A 359 14.36 -12.49 21.33
N ASP A 360 15.46 -11.84 20.93
CA ASP A 360 16.27 -11.00 21.82
C ASP A 360 15.48 -9.78 22.35
N ASP A 361 14.59 -9.20 21.53
CA ASP A 361 13.71 -8.09 21.94
C ASP A 361 12.39 -8.55 22.60
N GLY A 362 12.15 -9.86 22.69
CA GLY A 362 11.00 -10.46 23.35
C GLY A 362 9.69 -10.45 22.55
N MET A 363 9.69 -10.03 21.28
CA MET A 363 8.50 -10.14 20.41
C MET A 363 8.18 -11.59 20.04
N VAL A 364 9.20 -12.37 19.69
CA VAL A 364 9.08 -13.80 19.37
C VAL A 364 9.39 -14.62 20.61
N GLN A 365 8.45 -15.49 20.98
CA GLN A 365 8.62 -16.47 22.04
C GLN A 365 9.20 -17.76 21.47
N LYS A 366 10.23 -18.32 22.11
CA LYS A 366 10.82 -19.64 21.81
C LYS A 366 10.57 -20.60 22.97
N ALA A 367 10.20 -21.83 22.69
CA ALA A 367 9.94 -22.86 23.70
C ALA A 367 10.27 -24.26 23.19
N ASP A 368 10.58 -25.21 24.08
CA ASP A 368 10.89 -26.59 23.68
C ASP A 368 9.61 -27.44 23.47
N THR A 369 8.47 -26.98 24.03
CA THR A 369 7.17 -27.65 23.94
C THR A 369 6.05 -26.67 23.58
N ILE A 370 4.95 -27.18 23.02
CA ILE A 370 3.77 -26.36 22.71
C ILE A 370 3.09 -25.86 23.99
N GLU A 371 3.16 -26.66 25.07
CA GLU A 371 2.71 -26.32 26.41
C GLU A 371 3.38 -25.04 26.92
N GLU A 372 4.71 -25.02 26.90
CA GLU A 372 5.52 -23.88 27.33
C GLU A 372 5.32 -22.68 26.38
N LEU A 373 5.17 -22.92 25.07
CA LEU A 373 4.89 -21.86 24.12
C LEU A 373 3.54 -21.18 24.42
N ALA A 374 2.50 -21.96 24.73
CA ALA A 374 1.20 -21.43 25.08
C ALA A 374 1.27 -20.52 26.31
N GLU A 375 2.02 -20.94 27.34
CA GLU A 375 2.24 -20.14 28.55
C GLU A 375 2.97 -18.82 28.22
N LYS A 376 4.05 -18.88 27.41
CA LYS A 376 4.80 -17.68 26.98
C LYS A 376 3.98 -16.71 26.12
N LEU A 377 3.04 -17.22 25.31
CA LEU A 377 2.14 -16.40 24.50
C LEU A 377 0.85 -15.98 25.24
N ALA A 378 0.68 -16.40 26.51
CA ALA A 378 -0.54 -16.22 27.29
C ALA A 378 -1.81 -16.78 26.60
N LEU A 379 -1.68 -17.92 25.91
CA LEU A 379 -2.77 -18.63 25.25
C LEU A 379 -3.29 -19.81 26.09
N PRO A 380 -4.55 -20.24 25.91
CA PRO A 380 -5.06 -21.45 26.57
C PRO A 380 -4.29 -22.71 26.14
N LYS A 381 -3.47 -23.24 27.05
CA LYS A 381 -2.58 -24.39 26.81
C LYS A 381 -3.26 -25.58 26.14
N ASP A 382 -4.31 -26.11 26.75
CA ASP A 382 -4.98 -27.32 26.26
C ASP A 382 -5.57 -27.12 24.85
N LYS A 383 -6.07 -25.90 24.57
CA LYS A 383 -6.65 -25.58 23.26
C LYS A 383 -5.57 -25.47 22.19
N LEU A 384 -4.43 -24.85 22.50
CA LEU A 384 -3.35 -24.75 21.53
C LEU A 384 -2.79 -26.13 21.15
N ILE A 385 -2.60 -27.02 22.13
CA ILE A 385 -2.13 -28.40 21.89
C ILE A 385 -3.12 -29.16 21.00
N GLU A 386 -4.43 -29.01 21.24
CA GLU A 386 -5.47 -29.58 20.38
C GLU A 386 -5.36 -29.06 18.95
N THR A 387 -5.25 -27.74 18.78
CA THR A 387 -5.16 -27.09 17.46
C THR A 387 -3.92 -27.53 16.69
N VAL A 388 -2.73 -27.54 17.32
CA VAL A 388 -1.48 -27.97 16.67
C VAL A 388 -1.57 -29.43 16.23
N ARG A 389 -2.06 -30.31 17.11
CA ARG A 389 -2.27 -31.74 16.79
C ARG A 389 -3.24 -31.93 15.62
N ARG A 390 -4.36 -31.22 15.61
CA ARG A 390 -5.36 -31.27 14.52
C ARG A 390 -4.75 -30.77 13.20
N TYR A 391 -4.01 -29.68 13.23
CA TYR A 391 -3.33 -29.13 12.06
C TYR A 391 -2.28 -30.10 11.50
N ASN A 392 -1.42 -30.68 12.35
CA ASN A 392 -0.41 -31.65 11.92
C ASN A 392 -1.04 -32.90 11.28
N GLN A 393 -2.18 -33.38 11.79
CA GLN A 393 -2.93 -34.46 11.16
C GLN A 393 -3.37 -34.11 9.73
N MET A 394 -3.84 -32.87 9.51
CA MET A 394 -4.24 -32.40 8.18
C MET A 394 -3.04 -32.21 7.25
N CYS A 395 -1.91 -31.71 7.77
CA CYS A 395 -0.66 -31.64 7.02
C CYS A 395 -0.23 -33.02 6.52
N LYS A 396 -0.27 -34.03 7.40
CA LYS A 396 0.05 -35.43 7.03
C LYS A 396 -0.93 -36.03 6.02
N GLN A 397 -2.22 -35.70 6.13
CA GLN A 397 -3.24 -36.13 5.17
C GLN A 397 -3.16 -35.37 3.84
N GLY A 398 -2.52 -34.20 3.83
CA GLY A 398 -2.39 -33.32 2.67
C GLY A 398 -3.70 -32.61 2.30
N VAL A 399 -4.65 -32.51 3.23
CA VAL A 399 -5.93 -31.82 3.03
C VAL A 399 -6.35 -31.09 4.30
N ASP A 400 -6.51 -29.76 4.21
CA ASP A 400 -7.09 -28.95 5.28
C ASP A 400 -8.60 -29.03 5.19
N THR A 401 -9.19 -29.82 6.08
CA THR A 401 -10.63 -30.05 6.16
C THR A 401 -11.35 -29.00 7.01
N ASP A 402 -10.60 -28.12 7.68
CA ASP A 402 -11.19 -27.06 8.49
C ASP A 402 -11.40 -25.79 7.64
N PHE A 403 -10.40 -25.36 6.85
CA PHE A 403 -10.46 -24.09 6.12
C PHE A 403 -9.99 -24.16 4.66
N GLY A 404 -9.64 -25.33 4.13
CA GLY A 404 -9.32 -25.51 2.72
C GLY A 404 -7.97 -24.91 2.27
N LYS A 405 -7.02 -24.72 3.19
CA LYS A 405 -5.63 -24.35 2.85
C LYS A 405 -5.01 -25.31 1.85
N GLU A 406 -4.33 -24.76 0.85
CA GLU A 406 -3.77 -25.53 -0.25
C GLU A 406 -2.70 -26.52 0.23
N LYS A 407 -2.72 -27.74 -0.33
CA LYS A 407 -1.79 -28.82 0.03
C LYS A 407 -0.32 -28.39 -0.02
N PHE A 408 0.09 -27.61 -1.02
CA PHE A 408 1.48 -27.18 -1.16
C PHE A 408 1.92 -26.16 -0.09
N ARG A 409 0.98 -25.57 0.67
CA ARG A 409 1.24 -24.66 1.80
C ARG A 409 1.01 -25.32 3.16
N LEU A 410 0.68 -26.61 3.19
CA LEU A 410 0.58 -27.37 4.44
C LEU A 410 1.96 -27.85 4.86
N TYR A 411 2.36 -27.48 6.07
CA TYR A 411 3.60 -27.91 6.70
C TYR A 411 3.35 -28.14 8.19
N PRO A 412 3.78 -29.27 8.77
CA PRO A 412 3.51 -29.59 10.17
C PRO A 412 4.32 -28.70 11.11
N VAL A 413 3.73 -28.38 12.27
CA VAL A 413 4.41 -27.77 13.42
C VAL A 413 4.84 -28.90 14.34
N GLU A 414 5.94 -29.57 13.98
CA GLU A 414 6.54 -30.71 14.69
C GLU A 414 8.04 -30.46 14.90
N HIS A 415 8.64 -31.22 15.82
CA HIS A 415 10.06 -31.15 16.19
C HIS A 415 10.47 -29.76 16.73
N GLY A 416 10.38 -29.62 18.05
CA GLY A 416 10.83 -28.39 18.73
C GLY A 416 12.32 -28.09 18.47
N PRO A 417 12.76 -26.84 18.71
CA PRO A 417 12.02 -25.78 19.38
C PRO A 417 10.87 -25.19 18.54
N TYR A 418 9.86 -24.71 19.25
CA TYR A 418 8.69 -24.03 18.72
C TYR A 418 8.79 -22.53 18.95
N TYR A 419 8.17 -21.79 18.05
CA TYR A 419 8.20 -20.34 18.04
C TYR A 419 6.80 -19.78 17.89
N GLY A 420 6.57 -18.60 18.46
CA GLY A 420 5.37 -17.85 18.15
C GLY A 420 5.48 -16.37 18.46
N VAL A 421 4.59 -15.59 17.83
CA VAL A 421 4.55 -14.13 17.92
C VAL A 421 3.11 -13.67 17.90
N ILE A 422 2.76 -12.69 18.74
CA ILE A 422 1.45 -12.04 18.71
C ILE A 422 1.47 -10.94 17.66
N MET A 423 0.47 -10.91 16.79
CA MET A 423 0.40 -9.97 15.68
C MET A 423 -0.98 -9.33 15.56
N GLY A 424 -0.98 -8.13 14.99
CA GLY A 424 -2.14 -7.47 14.42
C GLY A 424 -1.82 -6.88 13.04
N GLY A 425 -2.77 -6.14 12.48
CA GLY A 425 -2.55 -5.45 11.20
C GLY A 425 -1.53 -4.32 11.29
N ARG A 426 -0.81 -4.08 10.21
CA ARG A 426 0.03 -2.90 10.01
C ARG A 426 -0.49 -2.12 8.81
N LEU A 427 -1.09 -0.97 9.05
CA LEU A 427 -1.65 -0.12 8.01
C LEU A 427 -0.51 0.50 7.19
N LEU A 428 -0.43 0.15 5.92
CA LEU A 428 0.52 0.77 5.00
C LEU A 428 -0.03 2.09 4.45
N ALA A 429 -1.30 2.08 4.03
CA ALA A 429 -1.96 3.25 3.46
C ALA A 429 -3.48 3.09 3.47
N THR A 430 -4.19 4.22 3.49
CA THR A 430 -5.59 4.30 3.09
C THR A 430 -5.68 4.57 1.59
N LEU A 431 -6.73 4.08 0.94
CA LEU A 431 -6.95 4.12 -0.51
C LEU A 431 -8.27 4.78 -0.90
N ASP A 432 -9.13 5.05 0.07
CA ASP A 432 -10.33 5.86 -0.13
C ASP A 432 -10.01 7.36 -0.05
N GLY A 433 -10.70 8.15 -0.85
CA GLY A 433 -10.34 9.56 -1.02
C GLY A 433 -11.40 10.38 -1.75
N LEU A 434 -10.99 11.54 -2.27
CA LEU A 434 -11.85 12.44 -3.03
C LEU A 434 -12.34 11.76 -4.31
N ARG A 435 -13.65 11.70 -4.54
CA ARG A 435 -14.18 11.10 -5.77
C ARG A 435 -13.70 11.90 -6.98
N ILE A 436 -13.25 11.19 -8.01
CA ILE A 436 -12.81 11.78 -9.28
C ILE A 436 -13.53 11.15 -10.46
N ASN A 437 -13.55 11.83 -11.60
CA ASN A 437 -13.96 11.26 -12.88
C ASN A 437 -12.74 10.77 -13.69
N SER A 438 -12.96 10.26 -14.91
CA SER A 438 -11.89 9.74 -15.79
C SER A 438 -10.92 10.80 -16.33
N LYS A 439 -11.18 12.09 -16.07
CA LYS A 439 -10.26 13.22 -16.34
C LYS A 439 -9.51 13.68 -15.08
N MET A 440 -9.61 12.92 -13.99
CA MET A 440 -9.01 13.23 -12.68
C MET A 440 -9.59 14.48 -12.02
N GLU A 441 -10.70 15.03 -12.53
CA GLU A 441 -11.40 16.16 -11.91
C GLU A 441 -12.12 15.65 -10.66
N VAL A 442 -11.96 16.38 -9.55
CA VAL A 442 -12.68 16.09 -8.31
C VAL A 442 -14.16 16.43 -8.51
N ILE A 443 -15.05 15.54 -8.09
CA ILE A 443 -16.49 15.70 -8.23
C ILE A 443 -17.18 15.98 -6.89
N ASP A 444 -18.29 16.69 -6.94
CA ASP A 444 -19.20 16.87 -5.81
C ASP A 444 -20.15 15.66 -5.62
N LYS A 445 -21.08 15.78 -4.66
CA LYS A 445 -22.05 14.71 -4.34
C LYS A 445 -23.07 14.44 -5.45
N ASP A 446 -23.27 15.40 -6.35
CA ASP A 446 -24.16 15.25 -7.50
C ASP A 446 -23.40 14.71 -8.73
N GLY A 447 -22.08 14.49 -8.59
CA GLY A 447 -21.21 13.98 -9.65
C GLY A 447 -20.71 15.07 -10.60
N ASN A 448 -20.90 16.36 -10.28
CA ASN A 448 -20.42 17.45 -11.10
C ASN A 448 -18.94 17.75 -10.78
N PRO A 449 -18.09 18.01 -11.79
CA PRO A 449 -16.73 18.46 -11.55
C PRO A 449 -16.69 19.78 -10.78
N ILE A 450 -15.81 19.86 -9.78
CA ILE A 450 -15.42 21.12 -9.14
C ILE A 450 -14.40 21.78 -10.06
N PRO A 451 -14.69 22.96 -10.64
CA PRO A 451 -13.81 23.55 -11.64
C PRO A 451 -12.40 23.77 -11.10
N HIS A 452 -11.42 23.37 -11.90
CA HIS A 452 -9.99 23.57 -11.65
C HIS A 452 -9.43 22.78 -10.45
N LEU A 453 -10.17 21.77 -9.95
CA LEU A 453 -9.72 20.88 -8.90
C LEU A 453 -9.55 19.45 -9.39
N TYR A 454 -8.35 18.91 -9.18
CA TYR A 454 -7.98 17.55 -9.56
C TYR A 454 -7.41 16.79 -8.36
N ALA A 455 -7.44 15.46 -8.40
CA ALA A 455 -6.78 14.63 -7.40
C ALA A 455 -6.20 13.36 -8.02
N ALA A 456 -5.12 12.83 -7.43
CA ALA A 456 -4.50 11.59 -7.85
C ALA A 456 -3.82 10.85 -6.69
N GLY A 457 -3.55 9.55 -6.90
CA GLY A 457 -2.96 8.68 -5.89
C GLY A 457 -3.92 8.43 -4.72
N ASN A 458 -3.39 8.23 -3.53
CA ASN A 458 -4.22 7.83 -2.38
C ASN A 458 -5.07 8.98 -1.80
N ALA A 459 -4.97 10.18 -2.36
CA ALA A 459 -5.89 11.28 -2.07
C ALA A 459 -7.16 11.23 -2.93
N SER A 460 -7.13 10.51 -4.06
CA SER A 460 -8.29 10.26 -4.92
C SER A 460 -8.95 8.93 -4.58
N GLY A 461 -10.26 8.90 -4.74
CA GLY A 461 -11.15 7.78 -4.46
C GLY A 461 -11.82 7.20 -5.70
N GLY A 462 -12.64 6.17 -5.48
CA GLY A 462 -13.41 5.47 -6.51
C GLY A 462 -12.68 4.34 -7.24
N PHE A 463 -11.35 4.20 -7.07
CA PHE A 463 -10.56 3.15 -7.71
C PHE A 463 -10.47 1.86 -6.88
N PHE A 464 -10.44 1.99 -5.55
CA PHE A 464 -10.29 0.88 -4.61
C PHE A 464 -11.50 0.80 -3.68
N TRP A 465 -11.79 -0.41 -3.20
CA TRP A 465 -12.79 -0.62 -2.15
C TRP A 465 -12.33 -1.70 -1.17
N GLY A 466 -12.49 -1.46 0.14
CA GLY A 466 -12.21 -2.44 1.19
C GLY A 466 -10.73 -2.82 1.28
N SER A 467 -10.30 -3.83 0.53
CA SER A 467 -8.94 -4.38 0.59
C SER A 467 -8.13 -4.08 -0.67
N TYR A 468 -6.81 -4.06 -0.55
CA TYR A 468 -5.93 -3.99 -1.70
C TYR A 468 -5.75 -5.36 -2.37
N PRO A 469 -5.88 -5.47 -3.72
CA PRO A 469 -5.66 -6.71 -4.44
C PRO A 469 -4.15 -6.98 -4.60
N ASP A 470 -3.52 -7.47 -3.53
CA ASP A 470 -2.07 -7.73 -3.48
C ASP A 470 -1.56 -8.76 -4.53
N ARG A 471 -2.47 -9.51 -5.14
CA ARG A 471 -2.22 -10.43 -6.28
C ARG A 471 -2.17 -9.71 -7.64
N VAL A 472 -2.32 -8.39 -7.65
CA VAL A 472 -1.97 -7.49 -8.75
C VAL A 472 -0.88 -6.54 -8.21
N PRO A 473 0.37 -7.04 -8.03
CA PRO A 473 1.38 -6.29 -7.30
C PRO A 473 1.77 -5.00 -8.03
N GLY A 474 2.05 -3.95 -7.26
CA GLY A 474 2.38 -2.62 -7.80
C GLY A 474 1.19 -1.79 -8.30
N LEU A 475 -0.06 -2.28 -8.16
CA LEU A 475 -1.26 -1.59 -8.63
C LEU A 475 -1.45 -0.21 -7.99
N THR A 476 -1.27 -0.06 -6.67
CA THR A 476 -1.46 1.25 -6.02
C THR A 476 -0.44 2.29 -6.49
N CYS A 477 0.80 1.87 -6.74
CA CYS A 477 1.88 2.72 -7.22
C CYS A 477 1.61 3.15 -8.65
N SER A 478 1.22 2.18 -9.49
CA SER A 478 0.86 2.43 -10.88
C SER A 478 -0.36 3.33 -11.01
N HIS A 479 -1.41 3.10 -10.21
CA HIS A 479 -2.55 4.01 -10.08
C HIS A 479 -2.08 5.43 -9.75
N ALA A 480 -1.27 5.60 -8.70
CA ALA A 480 -0.79 6.92 -8.29
C ALA A 480 0.01 7.64 -9.38
N GLN A 481 0.96 6.96 -10.01
CA GLN A 481 1.82 7.56 -11.04
C GLN A 481 1.06 7.81 -12.34
N THR A 482 0.21 6.88 -12.76
CA THR A 482 -0.59 7.00 -14.00
C THR A 482 -1.63 8.12 -13.85
N PHE A 483 -2.39 8.12 -12.76
CA PHE A 483 -3.39 9.17 -12.51
C PHE A 483 -2.72 10.51 -12.24
N GLY A 484 -1.53 10.51 -11.63
CA GLY A 484 -0.70 11.70 -11.50
C GLY A 484 -0.36 12.31 -12.87
N ARG A 485 0.20 11.53 -13.79
CA ARG A 485 0.49 12.01 -15.16
C ARG A 485 -0.76 12.54 -15.86
N LEU A 486 -1.86 11.80 -15.82
CA LEU A 486 -3.13 12.19 -16.42
C LEU A 486 -3.66 13.51 -15.83
N ALA A 487 -3.67 13.65 -14.50
CA ALA A 487 -4.11 14.87 -13.83
C ALA A 487 -3.24 16.08 -14.23
N GLY A 488 -1.92 15.88 -14.33
CA GLY A 488 -0.99 16.92 -14.81
C GLY A 488 -1.29 17.36 -16.24
N GLN A 489 -1.56 16.42 -17.14
CA GLN A 489 -1.93 16.70 -18.53
C GLN A 489 -3.25 17.46 -18.62
N PHE A 490 -4.31 16.95 -17.98
CA PHE A 490 -5.64 17.57 -18.02
C PHE A 490 -5.65 18.96 -17.38
N ALA A 491 -5.01 19.13 -16.22
CA ALA A 491 -4.92 20.43 -15.57
C ALA A 491 -4.13 21.46 -16.41
N ALA A 492 -3.12 21.03 -17.17
CA ALA A 492 -2.36 21.93 -18.04
C ALA A 492 -3.10 22.32 -19.33
N GLU A 493 -4.10 21.55 -19.77
CA GLU A 493 -4.89 21.79 -20.98
C GLU A 493 -6.20 22.55 -20.72
N ASN A 494 -6.54 22.76 -19.45
CA ASN A 494 -7.69 23.55 -19.00
C ASN A 494 -7.51 25.07 -19.17
#